data_AF-A0A453FFV7-F1
#
_entry.id   AF-A0A453FFV7-F1
#
_cell.length_a   1.000
_cell.length_b   1.000
_cell.length_c   1.000
_cell.angle_alpha   90.00
_cell.angle_beta   90.00
_cell.angle_gamma   90.00
#
_symmetry.space_group_name_H-M   'P 1'
#
loop_
_entity.id
_entity.type
_entity.pdbx_description
1 polymer ?
#
loop_
_entity_poly.entity_id
_entity_poly.type
_entity_poly.pdbx_seq_one_letter_code
_entity_poly.pdbx_strand_id
1 'polypeptide(L)'
;LTIKRPSAALLQPVVDKTAGMLPTWKARLMNKAGRLAFVKAVLNAIPIHQLLALAPPKRIIKALEKIQRGFLWAGRAEANGGHCHVNWRRVARPISLGGVGVHDLERTGLALRIRWLWLSRTGSARAWSGLDLAPGLGVVLTCSSPPTSAPFSLPRPPCR
;
A
#
# COMPACT_ATOMS: atom_id res chain seq x y z
N LEU A 1 12.31 4.37 -12.12
CA LEU A 1 10.95 3.89 -11.80
C LEU A 1 10.64 2.74 -12.72
N THR A 2 10.44 1.54 -12.19
CA THR A 2 10.21 0.35 -13.01
C THR A 2 8.80 0.41 -13.60
N ILE A 3 8.69 0.54 -14.92
CA ILE A 3 7.42 0.61 -15.66
C ILE A 3 6.67 -0.73 -15.58
N LYS A 4 7.38 -1.84 -15.31
CA LYS A 4 6.81 -3.18 -15.19
C LYS A 4 6.47 -3.53 -13.73
N ARG A 5 5.38 -4.28 -13.57
CA ARG A 5 4.95 -4.83 -12.27
C ARG A 5 6.10 -5.65 -11.66
N PRO A 6 6.54 -5.35 -10.43
CA PRO A 6 7.69 -6.03 -9.85
C PRO A 6 7.37 -7.50 -9.58
N SER A 7 8.23 -8.39 -10.07
CA SER A 7 8.22 -9.79 -9.65
C SER A 7 8.52 -9.85 -8.16
N ALA A 8 7.86 -10.75 -7.42
CA ALA A 8 8.12 -10.81 -5.99
C ALA A 8 9.53 -11.26 -5.63
N ALA A 9 10.27 -11.92 -6.54
CA ALA A 9 11.68 -12.20 -6.31
C ALA A 9 12.48 -10.91 -6.06
N LEU A 10 12.13 -9.81 -6.76
CA LEU A 10 12.75 -8.50 -6.58
C LEU A 10 12.42 -7.86 -5.22
N LEU A 11 11.25 -8.18 -4.67
CA LEU A 11 10.76 -7.61 -3.41
C LEU A 11 11.01 -8.52 -2.20
N GLN A 12 11.47 -9.75 -2.42
CA GLN A 12 11.82 -10.69 -1.37
C GLN A 12 12.88 -10.14 -0.40
N PRO A 13 13.95 -9.45 -0.87
CA PRO A 13 14.95 -8.87 0.04
C PRO A 13 14.35 -7.85 1.03
N VAL A 14 13.24 -7.18 0.67
CA VAL A 14 12.55 -6.25 1.58
C VAL A 14 11.88 -7.01 2.72
N VAL A 15 11.26 -8.14 2.41
CA VAL A 15 10.64 -9.03 3.41
C VAL A 15 11.72 -9.59 4.34
N ASP A 16 12.81 -10.09 3.77
CA ASP A 16 13.90 -10.72 4.51
C ASP A 16 14.63 -9.69 5.39
N LYS A 17 14.84 -8.47 4.89
CA LYS A 17 15.37 -7.35 5.68
C LYS A 17 14.45 -7.00 6.83
N THR A 18 13.13 -6.92 6.59
CA THR A 18 12.15 -6.64 7.65
C THR A 18 12.16 -7.75 8.70
N ALA A 19 12.28 -9.01 8.28
CA ALA A 19 12.40 -10.16 9.17
C ALA A 19 13.70 -10.09 10.00
N GLY A 20 14.82 -9.73 9.38
CA GLY A 20 16.13 -9.62 10.01
C GLY A 20 16.26 -8.49 11.03
N MET A 21 15.43 -7.44 10.96
CA MET A 21 15.44 -6.34 11.94
C MET A 21 14.76 -6.69 13.28
N LEU A 22 13.90 -7.71 13.31
CA LEU A 22 13.09 -8.05 14.48
C LEU A 22 13.91 -8.49 15.70
N PRO A 23 14.95 -9.33 15.57
CA PRO A 23 15.82 -9.69 16.69
C PRO A 23 16.55 -8.46 17.26
N THR A 24 17.01 -7.55 16.38
CA THR A 24 17.70 -6.30 16.78
C THR A 24 16.82 -5.43 17.66
N TRP A 25 15.52 -5.40 17.41
CA TRP A 25 14.56 -4.58 18.16
C TRP A 25 14.09 -5.19 19.48
N LYS A 26 14.69 -6.31 19.93
CA LYS A 26 14.42 -6.97 21.21
C LYS A 26 12.92 -7.08 21.52
N ALA A 27 12.14 -7.47 20.52
CA ALA A 27 10.68 -7.55 20.57
C ALA A 27 10.12 -8.26 21.83
N ARG A 28 10.85 -9.28 22.32
CA ARG A 28 10.52 -10.06 23.51
C ARG A 28 10.51 -9.23 24.80
N LEU A 29 11.32 -8.18 24.89
CA LEU A 29 11.41 -7.28 26.05
C LEU A 29 10.32 -6.20 26.06
N MET A 30 9.61 -6.00 24.95
CA MET A 30 8.55 -5.00 24.88
C MET A 30 7.20 -5.57 25.31
N ASN A 31 6.41 -4.75 26.00
CA ASN A 31 5.00 -5.03 26.27
C ASN A 31 4.15 -4.95 24.98
N LYS A 32 2.89 -5.42 25.03
CA LYS A 32 2.00 -5.45 23.86
C LYS A 32 1.73 -4.05 23.27
N ALA A 33 1.61 -3.02 24.10
CA ALA A 33 1.37 -1.65 23.66
C ALA A 33 2.58 -1.07 22.91
N GLY A 34 3.80 -1.30 23.41
CA GLY A 34 5.05 -0.93 22.76
C GLY A 34 5.24 -1.64 21.42
N ARG A 35 4.92 -2.95 21.37
CA ARG A 35 4.90 -3.69 20.10
C ARG A 35 3.91 -3.10 19.11
N LEU A 36 2.71 -2.73 19.55
CA LEU A 36 1.72 -2.09 18.69
C LEU A 36 2.19 -0.73 18.16
N ALA A 37 2.73 0.12 19.03
CA ALA A 37 3.28 1.42 18.61
C ALA A 37 4.39 1.23 17.58
N PHE A 38 5.25 0.23 17.77
CA PHE A 38 6.33 -0.09 16.86
C PHE A 38 5.82 -0.64 15.51
N VAL A 39 4.77 -1.46 15.51
CA VAL A 39 4.10 -1.90 14.27
C VAL A 39 3.59 -0.70 13.49
N LYS A 40 2.93 0.24 14.18
CA LYS A 40 2.36 1.45 13.57
C LYS A 40 3.43 2.39 13.01
N ALA A 41 4.50 2.66 13.76
CA ALA A 41 5.51 3.64 13.40
C ALA A 41 6.56 3.10 12.41
N VAL A 42 7.02 1.85 12.61
CA VAL A 42 8.19 1.32 11.87
C VAL A 42 7.77 0.26 10.87
N LEU A 43 7.10 -0.81 11.31
CA LEU A 43 6.78 -1.94 10.43
C LEU A 43 5.75 -1.61 9.35
N ASN A 44 4.90 -0.60 9.56
CA ASN A 44 4.00 -0.09 8.52
C ASN A 44 4.70 0.87 7.55
N ALA A 45 5.70 1.63 8.00
CA ALA A 45 6.39 2.60 7.14
C ALA A 45 7.13 1.91 5.98
N ILE A 46 7.76 0.76 6.24
CA ILE A 46 8.49 -0.03 5.23
C ILE A 46 7.59 -0.39 4.03
N PRO A 47 6.48 -1.13 4.19
CA PRO A 47 5.59 -1.45 3.08
C PRO A 47 4.93 -0.21 2.48
N ILE A 48 4.56 0.81 3.28
CA ILE A 48 3.93 2.04 2.77
C ILE A 48 4.85 2.74 1.76
N HIS A 49 6.15 2.84 2.05
CA HIS A 49 7.11 3.41 1.13
C HIS A 49 7.17 2.63 -0.20
N GLN A 50 7.14 1.30 -0.13
CA GLN A 50 7.10 0.46 -1.34
C GLN A 50 5.80 0.60 -2.11
N LEU A 51 4.66 0.68 -1.41
CA LEU A 51 3.32 0.81 -2.01
C LEU A 51 3.08 2.15 -2.71
N LEU A 52 3.82 3.20 -2.30
CA LEU A 52 3.75 4.51 -2.95
C LEU A 52 4.32 4.48 -4.37
N ALA A 53 5.40 3.71 -4.58
CA ALA A 53 6.13 3.66 -5.84
C ALA A 53 5.80 2.44 -6.71
N LEU A 54 5.40 1.32 -6.09
CA LEU A 54 5.24 0.03 -6.75
C LEU A 54 3.88 -0.60 -6.42
N ALA A 55 3.41 -1.44 -7.33
CA ALA A 55 2.26 -2.33 -7.09
C ALA A 55 2.75 -3.75 -6.74
N PRO A 56 3.07 -4.04 -5.46
CA PRO A 56 3.59 -5.33 -5.06
C PRO A 56 2.55 -6.44 -5.30
N PRO A 57 3.00 -7.66 -5.63
CA PRO A 57 2.11 -8.81 -5.73
C PRO A 57 1.59 -9.18 -4.34
N LYS A 58 0.35 -9.70 -4.28
CA LYS A 58 -0.35 -10.05 -3.03
C LYS A 58 0.47 -10.96 -2.10
N ARG A 59 1.35 -11.82 -2.66
CA ARG A 59 2.25 -12.68 -1.87
C ARG A 59 3.19 -11.89 -0.95
N ILE A 60 3.76 -10.78 -1.43
CA ILE A 60 4.66 -9.93 -0.63
C ILE A 60 3.88 -9.20 0.46
N ILE A 61 2.71 -8.67 0.11
CA ILE A 61 1.84 -8.00 1.07
C ILE A 61 1.53 -8.95 2.23
N LYS A 62 1.07 -10.17 1.92
CA LYS A 62 0.77 -11.19 2.93
C LYS A 62 2.00 -11.60 3.75
N ALA A 63 3.19 -11.64 3.16
CA ALA A 63 4.42 -11.95 3.88
C ALA A 63 4.78 -10.85 4.90
N LEU A 64 4.65 -9.58 4.53
CA LEU A 64 4.86 -8.45 5.43
C LEU A 64 3.80 -8.41 6.54
N GLU A 65 2.53 -8.66 6.23
CA GLU A 65 1.47 -8.79 7.23
C GLU A 65 1.73 -9.96 8.19
N LYS A 66 2.29 -11.08 7.71
CA LYS A 66 2.67 -12.21 8.55
C LYS A 66 3.71 -11.79 9.58
N ILE A 67 4.72 -11.02 9.17
CA ILE A 67 5.75 -10.48 10.05
C ILE A 67 5.17 -9.51 11.09
N GLN A 68 4.36 -8.54 10.65
CA GLN A 68 3.71 -7.57 11.55
C GLN A 68 2.86 -8.26 12.61
N ARG A 69 2.08 -9.27 12.19
CA ARG A 69 1.25 -10.09 13.06
C ARG A 69 2.09 -10.94 14.03
N GLY A 70 3.16 -11.55 13.55
CA GLY A 70 4.10 -12.29 14.38
C GLY A 70 4.70 -11.42 15.48
N PHE A 71 5.15 -10.23 15.11
CA PHE A 71 5.76 -9.30 16.04
C PHE A 71 4.76 -8.79 17.08
N LEU A 72 3.55 -8.41 16.67
CA LEU A 72 2.52 -7.90 17.57
C LEU A 72 2.16 -8.91 18.66
N TRP A 73 1.88 -10.16 18.27
CA TRP A 73 1.32 -11.15 19.20
C TRP A 73 2.38 -12.01 19.88
N ALA A 74 3.39 -12.47 19.14
CA ALA A 74 4.42 -13.40 19.64
C ALA A 74 5.78 -12.72 19.91
N GLY A 75 6.00 -11.50 19.42
CA GLY A 75 7.30 -10.84 19.55
C GLY A 75 8.40 -11.52 18.73
N ARG A 76 8.04 -12.15 17.61
CA ARG A 76 8.96 -12.83 16.68
C ARG A 76 8.45 -12.71 15.24
N ALA A 77 9.30 -12.95 14.24
CA ALA A 77 8.92 -12.86 12.83
C ALA A 77 7.77 -13.80 12.45
N GLU A 78 7.74 -15.00 13.04
CA GLU A 78 6.69 -15.99 12.78
C GLU A 78 5.86 -16.25 14.04
N ALA A 79 4.55 -15.97 13.96
CA ALA A 79 3.59 -16.49 14.92
C ALA A 79 2.97 -17.79 14.37
N ASN A 80 3.18 -18.90 15.09
CA ASN A 80 2.41 -20.12 14.90
C ASN A 80 0.92 -19.88 15.26
N GLY A 81 0.01 -20.66 14.66
CA GLY A 81 -1.44 -20.43 14.67
C GLY A 81 -2.07 -20.18 16.05
N GLY A 82 -1.50 -20.74 17.12
CA GLY A 82 -1.98 -20.55 18.50
C GLY A 82 -1.67 -19.20 19.15
N HIS A 83 -0.84 -18.33 18.54
CA HIS A 83 -0.46 -17.06 19.15
C HIS A 83 -1.32 -15.86 18.71
N CYS A 84 -2.13 -16.00 17.66
CA CYS A 84 -2.95 -14.89 17.15
C CYS A 84 -4.37 -14.94 17.74
N HIS A 85 -4.62 -14.14 18.77
CA HIS A 85 -5.95 -14.11 19.42
C HIS A 85 -7.04 -13.44 18.58
N VAL A 86 -6.68 -12.57 17.62
CA VAL A 86 -7.65 -11.77 16.85
C VAL A 86 -7.35 -11.87 15.36
N ASN A 87 -8.41 -12.00 14.55
CA ASN A 87 -8.30 -11.96 13.10
C ASN A 87 -7.64 -10.64 12.64
N TRP A 88 -6.60 -10.74 11.80
CA TRP A 88 -5.85 -9.59 11.29
C TRP A 88 -6.75 -8.56 10.61
N ARG A 89 -7.79 -8.99 9.90
CA ARG A 89 -8.76 -8.10 9.27
C ARG A 89 -9.53 -7.22 10.27
N ARG A 90 -9.68 -7.65 11.53
CA ARG A 90 -10.30 -6.84 12.60
C ARG A 90 -9.27 -5.89 13.21
N VAL A 91 -8.02 -6.34 13.35
CA VAL A 91 -6.90 -5.52 13.85
C VAL A 91 -6.62 -4.34 12.91
N ALA A 92 -6.64 -4.59 11.60
CA ALA A 92 -6.35 -3.60 10.56
C ALA A 92 -7.50 -2.62 10.26
N ARG A 93 -8.62 -2.70 11.01
CA ARG A 93 -9.69 -1.71 10.89
C ARG A 93 -9.25 -0.37 11.50
N PRO A 94 -9.80 0.75 11.01
CA PRO A 94 -9.61 2.03 11.67
C PRO A 94 -10.19 1.99 13.10
N ILE A 95 -9.66 2.83 13.97
CA ILE A 95 -10.03 2.88 15.39
C ILE A 95 -11.52 3.23 15.54
N SER A 96 -12.06 4.08 14.66
CA SER A 96 -13.48 4.44 14.61
C SER A 96 -14.41 3.24 14.37
N LEU A 97 -13.91 2.16 13.77
CA LEU A 97 -14.67 0.92 13.51
C LEU A 97 -14.30 -0.21 14.49
N GLY A 98 -13.74 0.12 15.65
CA GLY A 98 -13.35 -0.85 16.68
C GLY A 98 -12.11 -1.67 16.32
N GLY A 99 -11.27 -1.15 15.43
CA GLY A 99 -9.98 -1.73 15.08
C GLY A 99 -8.84 -1.20 15.94
N VAL A 100 -7.65 -1.78 15.76
CA VAL A 100 -6.44 -1.42 16.52
C VAL A 100 -5.68 -0.28 15.84
N GLY A 101 -6.05 0.09 14.61
CA GLY A 101 -5.42 1.17 13.83
C GLY A 101 -4.11 0.77 13.17
N VAL A 102 -3.92 -0.51 12.85
CA VAL A 102 -2.86 -0.97 11.94
C VAL A 102 -3.36 -0.78 10.51
N HIS A 103 -2.49 -0.39 9.58
CA HIS A 103 -2.88 -0.20 8.18
C HIS A 103 -3.10 -1.55 7.47
N ASP A 104 -4.25 -1.70 6.82
CA ASP A 104 -4.45 -2.75 5.80
C ASP A 104 -3.61 -2.37 4.57
N LEU A 105 -2.58 -3.17 4.28
CA LEU A 105 -1.60 -2.86 3.23
C LEU A 105 -2.22 -2.93 1.83
N GLU A 106 -3.20 -3.80 1.59
CA GLU A 106 -3.88 -3.87 0.29
C GLU A 106 -4.69 -2.60 0.04
N ARG A 107 -5.49 -2.18 1.03
CA ARG A 107 -6.33 -0.97 0.94
C ARG A 107 -5.49 0.30 0.91
N THR A 108 -4.49 0.39 1.78
CA THR A 108 -3.58 1.56 1.85
C THR A 108 -2.81 1.68 0.54
N GLY A 109 -2.33 0.57 -0.01
CA GLY A 109 -1.68 0.55 -1.30
C GLY A 109 -2.58 1.03 -2.45
N LEU A 110 -3.85 0.63 -2.45
CA LEU A 110 -4.81 1.11 -3.45
C LEU A 110 -5.05 2.63 -3.30
N ALA A 111 -5.32 3.08 -2.08
CA ALA A 111 -5.56 4.50 -1.79
C ALA A 111 -4.37 5.39 -2.19
N LEU A 112 -3.14 4.98 -1.90
CA LEU A 112 -1.93 5.70 -2.32
C LEU A 112 -1.80 5.79 -3.84
N ARG A 113 -2.21 4.75 -4.57
CA ARG A 113 -2.13 4.72 -6.04
C ARG A 113 -3.24 5.55 -6.71
N ILE A 114 -4.38 5.76 -6.06
CA ILE A 114 -5.44 6.65 -6.57
C ILE A 114 -4.91 8.10 -6.72
N ARG A 115 -3.98 8.54 -5.87
CA ARG A 115 -3.32 9.84 -6.02
C ARG A 115 -2.64 9.98 -7.38
N TRP A 116 -1.97 8.94 -7.85
CA TRP A 116 -1.29 8.96 -9.15
C TRP A 116 -2.29 9.06 -10.30
N LEU A 117 -3.40 8.33 -10.23
CA LEU A 117 -4.50 8.47 -11.20
C LEU A 117 -5.06 9.90 -11.27
N TRP A 118 -5.28 10.53 -10.13
CA TRP A 118 -5.76 11.90 -10.07
C TRP A 118 -4.74 12.90 -10.64
N LEU A 119 -3.45 12.70 -10.36
CA LEU A 119 -2.36 13.52 -10.91
C LEU A 119 -2.26 13.38 -12.44
N SER A 120 -2.36 12.16 -12.97
CA SER A 120 -2.36 11.93 -14.42
C SER A 120 -3.51 12.66 -15.12
N ARG A 121 -4.67 12.82 -14.46
CA ARG A 121 -5.82 13.53 -15.02
C ARG A 121 -5.69 15.05 -14.99
N THR A 122 -5.01 15.61 -13.98
CA THR A 122 -4.96 17.06 -13.74
C THR A 122 -3.73 17.76 -14.32
N GLY A 123 -2.64 17.05 -14.62
CA GLY A 123 -1.40 17.64 -15.13
C GLY A 123 -0.78 16.88 -16.30
N SER A 124 -1.28 17.11 -17.52
CA SER A 124 -0.76 16.49 -18.75
C SER A 124 0.70 16.86 -19.07
N ALA A 125 1.18 18.03 -18.64
CA ALA A 125 2.51 18.57 -18.97
C ALA A 125 3.64 18.19 -17.97
N ARG A 126 3.40 17.31 -17.00
CA ARG A 126 4.44 16.93 -16.01
C ARG A 126 5.27 15.75 -16.53
N ALA A 127 6.55 15.69 -16.18
CA ALA A 127 7.49 14.64 -16.62
C ALA A 127 7.03 13.18 -16.35
N TRP A 128 6.05 12.99 -15.46
CA TRP A 128 5.53 11.70 -15.02
C TRP A 128 4.23 11.31 -15.74
N SER A 129 3.71 12.14 -16.66
CA SER A 129 2.40 11.96 -17.31
C SER A 129 2.33 10.74 -18.26
N GLY A 130 3.49 10.22 -18.70
CA GLY A 130 3.59 9.02 -19.54
C GLY A 130 3.86 7.71 -18.78
N LEU A 131 3.93 7.74 -17.44
CA LEU A 131 4.17 6.52 -16.67
C LEU A 131 2.85 5.75 -16.47
N ASP A 132 2.86 4.47 -16.85
CA ASP A 132 1.76 3.54 -16.55
C ASP A 132 1.75 3.19 -15.05
N LEU A 133 1.22 4.12 -14.25
CA LEU A 133 1.05 4.00 -12.81
C LEU A 133 -0.32 3.42 -12.45
N ALA A 134 -0.99 2.77 -13.40
CA ALA A 134 -2.33 2.24 -13.21
C ALA A 134 -2.36 1.36 -11.94
N PRO A 135 -3.32 1.59 -11.03
CA PRO A 135 -3.52 0.68 -9.93
C PRO A 135 -3.86 -0.67 -10.54
N GLY A 136 -3.05 -1.70 -10.27
CA GLY A 136 -3.24 -3.05 -10.80
C GLY A 136 -4.53 -3.79 -10.39
N LEU A 137 -5.67 -3.10 -10.34
CA LEU A 137 -6.97 -3.65 -10.69
C LEU A 137 -7.02 -3.75 -12.21
N GLY A 138 -7.15 -4.97 -12.74
CA GLY A 138 -7.53 -5.19 -14.14
C GLY A 138 -8.99 -4.80 -14.46
N VAL A 139 -9.56 -3.82 -13.75
CA VAL A 139 -10.92 -3.32 -13.95
C VAL A 139 -10.91 -1.84 -13.58
N VAL A 140 -11.53 -1.03 -14.45
CA VAL A 140 -11.67 0.42 -14.37
C VAL A 140 -10.44 1.19 -14.91
N LEU A 141 -10.32 1.20 -16.24
CA LEU A 141 -10.35 2.40 -17.09
C LEU A 141 -9.91 1.99 -18.50
N THR A 142 -10.74 1.22 -19.21
CA THR A 142 -10.86 1.41 -20.65
C THR A 142 -11.67 2.69 -20.87
N CYS A 143 -11.13 3.83 -20.48
CA CYS A 143 -11.44 5.06 -21.20
C CYS A 143 -10.50 5.04 -22.38
N SER A 144 -11.05 4.54 -23.47
CA SER A 144 -10.65 4.77 -24.85
C SER A 144 -9.74 5.98 -24.99
N SER A 145 -8.63 5.76 -25.69
CA SER A 145 -7.84 6.80 -26.37
C SER A 145 -8.75 7.95 -26.81
N PRO A 146 -8.44 9.23 -26.51
CA PRO A 146 -9.14 10.32 -27.16
C PRO A 146 -8.77 10.26 -28.66
N PRO A 147 -9.73 10.10 -29.59
CA PRO A 147 -9.44 10.36 -30.98
C PRO A 147 -9.08 11.84 -31.13
N THR A 148 -7.97 12.05 -31.82
CA THR A 148 -7.46 13.31 -32.34
C THR A 148 -8.56 14.22 -32.88
N SER A 149 -8.42 15.52 -32.61
CA SER A 149 -9.04 16.69 -33.27
C SER A 149 -10.57 16.81 -33.29
N ALA A 150 -11.10 17.67 -32.42
CA ALA A 150 -12.21 18.57 -32.77
C ALA A 150 -12.11 19.86 -31.92
N PRO A 151 -12.16 21.06 -32.52
CA PRO A 151 -12.10 22.32 -31.80
C PRO A 151 -13.42 22.58 -31.04
N PHE A 152 -13.31 22.79 -29.74
CA PHE A 152 -14.42 23.16 -28.86
C PHE A 152 -14.93 24.56 -29.27
N SER A 153 -16.09 24.61 -29.94
CA SER A 153 -16.80 25.87 -30.17
C SER A 153 -17.60 26.22 -28.92
N LEU A 154 -17.25 27.33 -28.27
CA LEU A 154 -18.01 27.89 -27.14
C LEU A 154 -19.36 28.43 -27.64
N PRO A 155 -20.49 28.17 -26.95
CA PRO A 155 -21.73 28.86 -27.25
C PRO A 155 -21.66 30.30 -26.74
N ARG A 156 -21.88 31.27 -27.64
CA ARG A 156 -22.02 32.69 -27.27
C ARG A 156 -23.29 32.88 -26.43
N PRO A 157 -23.29 33.77 -25.43
CA PRO A 157 -24.51 34.13 -24.72
C PRO A 157 -25.46 34.90 -25.65
N PRO A 158 -26.79 34.77 -25.44
CA PRO A 158 -27.77 35.54 -26.21
C PRO A 158 -27.66 37.03 -25.86
N CYS A 159 -27.52 37.86 -26.89
CA CYS A 159 -27.72 39.29 -26.77
C CYS A 159 -29.16 39.56 -26.32
N ARG A 160 -29.34 40.25 -25.21
CA ARG A 160 -30.55 41.02 -24.91
C ARG A 160 -30.17 42.27 -24.14
#